data_AF-A0A6L6IRH4-F1
#
_entry.id   AF-A0A6L6IRH4-F1
#
_cell.length_a   1.000
_cell.length_b   1.000
_cell.length_c   1.000
_cell.angle_alpha   90.00
_cell.angle_beta   90.00
_cell.angle_gamma   90.00
#
_symmetry.space_group_name_H-M   'P 1'
#
loop_
_entity.id
_entity.type
_entity.pdbx_description
1 polymer ?
#
loop_
_entity_poly.entity_id
_entity_poly.type
_entity_poly.pdbx_seq_one_letter_code
_entity_poly.pdbx_strand_id
1 'polypeptide(L)'
;MSHDIEVSSGNVYADIGRDDAEEMLVKAQLATIIGNIIKSRRLTQEQAAKLLGMTQPKLSNMLRGQFRGISEAKMLECLTRLGRDVQIVVGKPRRTPGSLKVVFA
;
A
#
# COMPACT_ATOMS: atom_id res chain seq x y z
N MET A 1 29.10 6.67 -22.06
CA MET A 1 27.71 6.36 -21.67
C MET A 1 27.28 7.46 -20.70
N SER A 2 26.61 8.50 -21.20
CA SER A 2 25.94 9.48 -20.34
C SER A 2 24.75 8.76 -19.70
N HIS A 3 24.69 8.75 -18.37
CA HIS A 3 23.49 8.29 -17.68
C HIS A 3 22.63 9.52 -17.47
N ASP A 4 21.54 9.61 -18.20
CA ASP A 4 20.50 10.61 -17.94
C ASP A 4 19.74 10.16 -16.68
N ILE A 5 19.75 11.01 -15.66
CA ILE A 5 19.07 10.78 -14.37
C ILE A 5 17.90 11.77 -14.30
N GLU A 6 16.70 11.26 -14.09
CA GLU A 6 15.50 12.06 -13.90
C GLU A 6 15.09 12.09 -12.42
N VAL A 7 14.70 13.27 -11.93
CA VAL A 7 14.24 13.46 -10.56
C VAL A 7 12.79 12.98 -10.46
N SER A 8 12.52 12.05 -9.54
CA SER A 8 11.17 11.51 -9.32
C SER A 8 10.19 12.58 -8.83
N SER A 9 8.93 12.50 -9.27
CA SER A 9 7.83 13.30 -8.73
C SER A 9 7.44 12.92 -7.29
N GLY A 10 8.00 11.83 -6.75
CA GLY A 10 7.58 11.19 -5.52
C GLY A 10 6.52 10.10 -5.74
N ASN A 11 6.01 9.94 -6.96
CA ASN A 11 5.17 8.82 -7.38
C ASN A 11 5.80 8.12 -8.59
N VAL A 12 6.55 7.04 -8.33
CA VAL A 12 7.21 6.25 -9.39
C VAL A 12 6.22 5.71 -10.43
N TYR A 13 4.97 5.45 -10.05
CA TYR A 13 3.96 4.96 -10.98
C TYR A 13 3.51 6.05 -11.97
N ALA A 14 3.50 7.30 -11.52
CA ALA A 14 3.24 8.45 -12.39
C ALA A 14 4.44 8.71 -13.30
N ASP A 15 5.66 8.62 -12.75
CA ASP A 15 6.91 8.84 -13.49
C ASP A 15 7.04 7.86 -14.68
N ILE A 16 6.56 6.62 -14.53
CA ILE A 16 6.56 5.62 -15.61
C ILE A 16 5.27 5.60 -16.45
N GLY A 17 4.38 6.59 -16.28
CA GLY A 17 3.20 6.79 -17.12
C GLY A 17 2.05 5.80 -16.89
N ARG A 18 1.83 5.32 -15.66
CA ARG A 18 0.67 4.48 -15.35
C ARG A 18 -0.59 5.29 -15.11
N ASP A 19 -1.70 4.85 -15.71
CA ASP A 19 -3.02 5.47 -15.49
C ASP A 19 -3.54 5.27 -14.05
N ASP A 20 -3.13 4.18 -13.39
CA ASP A 20 -3.52 3.82 -12.02
C ASP A 20 -2.52 4.31 -10.96
N ALA A 21 -1.69 5.31 -11.29
CA ALA A 21 -0.55 5.71 -10.48
C ALA A 21 -0.88 6.08 -9.02
N GLU A 22 -1.97 6.82 -8.79
CA GLU A 22 -2.39 7.20 -7.43
C GLU A 22 -2.86 5.99 -6.63
N GLU A 23 -3.63 5.09 -7.24
CA GLU A 23 -4.09 3.84 -6.59
C GLU A 23 -2.88 2.94 -6.24
N MET A 24 -1.94 2.81 -7.17
CA MET A 24 -0.73 2.01 -6.95
C MET A 24 0.14 2.58 -5.83
N LEU A 25 0.27 3.92 -5.74
CA LEU A 25 1.00 4.57 -4.67
C LEU A 25 0.37 4.29 -3.30
N VAL A 26 -0.95 4.44 -3.19
CA VAL A 26 -1.68 4.13 -1.94
C VAL A 26 -1.46 2.68 -1.53
N LYS A 27 -1.62 1.72 -2.46
CA LYS A 27 -1.39 0.31 -2.17
C LYS A 27 0.05 0.03 -1.77
N ALA A 28 1.03 0.65 -2.42
CA ALA A 28 2.43 0.52 -2.05
C ALA A 28 2.69 0.99 -0.61
N GLN A 29 2.18 2.17 -0.25
CA GLN A 29 2.29 2.70 1.11
C GLN A 29 1.65 1.77 2.15
N LEU A 30 0.43 1.27 1.88
CA LEU A 30 -0.24 0.31 2.76
C LEU A 30 0.54 -1.00 2.90
N ALA A 31 1.07 -1.54 1.79
CA ALA A 31 1.87 -2.76 1.79
C ALA A 31 3.16 -2.59 2.61
N THR A 32 3.82 -1.43 2.51
CA THR A 32 5.00 -1.10 3.31
C THR A 32 4.67 -1.12 4.80
N ILE A 33 3.56 -0.49 5.22
CA ILE A 33 3.15 -0.49 6.63
C ILE A 33 2.87 -1.92 7.11
N ILE A 34 2.09 -2.70 6.34
CA ILE A 34 1.77 -4.10 6.67
C ILE A 34 3.06 -4.92 6.80
N GLY A 35 3.98 -4.82 5.84
CA GLY A 35 5.26 -5.53 5.85
C GLY A 35 6.14 -5.17 7.04
N ASN A 36 6.20 -3.88 7.40
CA ASN A 36 6.94 -3.41 8.56
C ASN A 36 6.37 -3.98 9.87
N ILE A 37 5.04 -4.04 10.01
CA ILE A 37 4.41 -4.61 11.19
C ILE A 37 4.70 -6.12 11.29
N ILE A 38 4.53 -6.88 10.20
CA ILE A 38 4.85 -8.31 10.14
C ILE A 38 6.30 -8.56 10.57
N LYS A 39 7.24 -7.77 10.04
CA LYS A 39 8.67 -7.86 10.38
C LYS A 39 8.92 -7.53 11.86
N SER A 40 8.33 -6.44 12.36
CA SER A 40 8.50 -6.01 13.77
C SER A 40 7.99 -7.07 14.77
N ARG A 41 6.92 -7.79 14.40
CA ARG A 41 6.34 -8.87 15.19
C ARG A 41 7.01 -10.22 14.99
N ARG A 42 8.03 -10.30 14.12
CA ARG A 42 8.76 -11.53 13.77
C ARG A 42 7.83 -12.65 13.28
N LEU A 43 6.74 -12.29 12.60
CA LEU A 43 5.82 -13.27 12.05
C LEU A 43 6.41 -13.88 10.78
N THR A 44 6.30 -15.20 10.65
CA THR A 44 6.53 -15.84 9.34
C THR A 44 5.42 -15.44 8.38
N GLN A 45 5.67 -15.58 7.09
CA GLN A 45 4.67 -15.26 6.08
C GLN A 45 3.41 -16.14 6.21
N GLU A 46 3.54 -17.38 6.66
CA GLU A 46 2.41 -18.28 6.92
C GLU A 46 1.58 -17.83 8.12
N GLN A 47 2.24 -17.47 9.23
CA GLN A 47 1.57 -16.94 10.42
C GLN A 47 0.81 -15.64 10.09
N ALA A 48 1.47 -14.73 9.37
CA ALA A 48 0.85 -13.49 8.92
C ALA A 48 -0.32 -13.75 7.98
N ALA A 49 -0.21 -14.68 7.02
CA ALA A 49 -1.29 -15.01 6.11
C ALA A 49 -2.53 -15.53 6.85
N LYS A 50 -2.33 -16.43 7.83
CA LYS A 50 -3.38 -16.94 8.71
C LYS A 50 -4.06 -15.83 9.51
N LEU A 51 -3.27 -14.94 10.13
CA LEU A 51 -3.77 -13.79 10.89
C LEU A 51 -4.59 -12.84 10.00
N LEU A 52 -4.10 -12.55 8.81
CA LEU A 52 -4.72 -11.63 7.85
C LEU A 52 -5.90 -12.24 7.08
N GLY A 53 -6.14 -13.55 7.23
CA GLY A 53 -7.24 -14.25 6.55
C GLY A 53 -7.07 -14.27 5.04
N MET A 54 -5.85 -14.51 4.56
CA MET A 54 -5.55 -14.68 3.14
C MET A 54 -4.55 -15.82 2.93
N THR A 55 -4.36 -16.24 1.68
CA THR A 55 -3.37 -17.27 1.35
C THR A 55 -1.95 -16.71 1.43
N GLN A 56 -0.97 -17.55 1.77
CA GLN A 56 0.44 -17.17 1.80
C GLN A 56 0.95 -16.63 0.46
N PRO A 57 0.58 -17.18 -0.73
CA PRO A 57 0.95 -16.58 -2.01
C PRO A 57 0.36 -15.20 -2.22
N LYS A 58 -0.91 -14.98 -1.83
CA LYS A 58 -1.56 -13.66 -1.93
C LYS A 58 -0.84 -12.62 -1.08
N LEU A 59 -0.47 -12.98 0.16
CA LEU A 59 0.34 -12.12 1.02
C LEU A 59 1.73 -11.87 0.41
N SER A 60 2.38 -12.90 -0.13
CA SER A 60 3.69 -12.76 -0.79
C SER A 60 3.67 -11.74 -1.92
N ASN A 61 2.66 -11.85 -2.78
CA ASN A 61 2.52 -11.02 -3.96
C ASN A 61 2.27 -9.56 -3.56
N MET A 62 1.35 -9.34 -2.60
CA MET A 62 1.10 -8.01 -2.05
C MET A 62 2.37 -7.37 -1.49
N LEU A 63 3.17 -8.09 -0.68
CA LEU A 63 4.41 -7.57 -0.10
C LEU A 63 5.51 -7.31 -1.15
N ARG A 64 5.43 -7.92 -2.32
CA ARG A 64 6.34 -7.70 -3.46
C ARG A 64 5.84 -6.65 -4.45
N GLY A 65 4.79 -5.88 -4.09
CA GLY A 65 4.24 -4.84 -4.96
C GLY A 65 3.28 -5.35 -6.03
N GLN A 66 2.91 -6.64 -6.00
CA GLN A 66 1.96 -7.23 -6.94
C GLN A 66 0.54 -7.10 -6.38
N PHE A 67 -0.10 -5.96 -6.66
CA PHE A 67 -1.40 -5.63 -6.08
C PHE A 67 -2.61 -6.14 -6.86
N ARG A 68 -2.40 -6.88 -7.96
CA ARG A 68 -3.52 -7.48 -8.71
C ARG A 68 -4.30 -8.44 -7.81
N GLY A 69 -5.61 -8.25 -7.71
CA GLY A 69 -6.49 -9.10 -6.91
C GLY A 69 -6.54 -8.78 -5.41
N ILE A 70 -5.99 -7.64 -4.98
CA ILE A 70 -6.20 -7.10 -3.63
C ILE A 70 -6.66 -5.63 -3.70
N SER A 71 -7.75 -5.34 -2.97
CA SER A 71 -8.31 -3.99 -2.87
C SER A 71 -7.67 -3.22 -1.72
N GLU A 72 -7.70 -1.89 -1.80
CA GLU A 72 -7.28 -1.01 -0.71
C GLU A 72 -8.08 -1.30 0.56
N ALA A 73 -9.40 -1.50 0.45
CA ALA A 73 -10.26 -1.89 1.57
C ALA A 73 -9.75 -3.16 2.29
N LYS A 74 -9.29 -4.18 1.54
CA LYS A 74 -8.71 -5.39 2.15
C LYS A 74 -7.39 -5.10 2.86
N MET A 75 -6.58 -4.16 2.35
CA MET A 75 -5.33 -3.76 2.98
C MET A 75 -5.57 -2.94 4.25
N LEU A 76 -6.58 -2.07 4.27
CA LEU A 76 -7.02 -1.38 5.49
C LEU A 76 -7.51 -2.38 6.55
N GLU A 77 -8.27 -3.42 6.15
CA GLU A 77 -8.65 -4.52 7.04
C GLU A 77 -7.43 -5.29 7.58
N CYS A 78 -6.36 -5.43 6.78
CA CYS A 78 -5.13 -6.04 7.27
C CYS A 78 -4.48 -5.22 8.39
N LEU A 79 -4.49 -3.89 8.27
CA LEU A 79 -3.98 -3.00 9.31
C LEU A 79 -4.77 -3.13 10.61
N THR A 80 -6.10 -3.19 10.54
CA THR A 80 -6.94 -3.37 11.74
C THR A 80 -6.74 -4.75 12.39
N ARG A 81 -6.62 -5.82 11.60
CA ARG A 81 -6.24 -7.17 12.12
C ARG A 81 -4.85 -7.21 12.74
N LEU A 82 -3.95 -6.36 12.25
CA LEU A 82 -2.64 -6.14 12.85
C LEU A 82 -2.71 -5.15 14.03
N GLY A 83 -3.88 -4.81 14.56
CA GLY A 83 -4.02 -3.96 15.75
C GLY A 83 -3.55 -2.53 15.52
N ARG A 84 -3.71 -2.00 14.30
CA ARG A 84 -3.52 -0.59 14.01
C ARG A 84 -4.86 0.05 13.74
N ASP A 85 -5.11 1.16 14.41
CA ASP A 85 -6.26 1.99 14.10
C ASP A 85 -6.08 2.65 12.73
N VAL A 86 -7.15 2.67 11.96
CA VAL A 86 -7.20 3.31 10.65
C VAL A 86 -8.23 4.43 10.73
N GLN A 87 -7.77 5.67 10.53
CA GLN A 87 -8.63 6.84 10.48
C GLN A 87 -8.76 7.33 9.05
N ILE A 88 -9.99 7.56 8.61
CA ILE A 88 -10.27 8.17 7.30
C ILE A 88 -10.69 9.61 7.55
N VAL A 89 -9.89 10.54 7.05
CA VAL A 89 -10.17 11.98 7.14
C VAL A 89 -10.76 12.44 5.82
N VAL A 90 -12.01 12.92 5.86
CA VAL A 90 -12.67 13.49 4.68
C VAL A 90 -12.42 14.99 4.63
N GLY A 91 -11.77 15.45 3.57
CA GLY A 91 -11.43 16.86 3.36
C GLY A 91 -12.65 17.72 2.99
N LYS A 92 -12.44 19.04 3.02
CA LYS A 92 -13.42 20.03 2.54
C LYS A 92 -13.77 19.79 1.05
N PRO A 93 -15.00 20.14 0.61
CA PRO A 93 -15.40 20.00 -0.79
C PRO A 93 -14.48 20.78 -1.74
N ARG A 94 -14.29 20.25 -2.95
CA ARG A 94 -13.45 20.83 -4.01
C ARG A 94 -14.22 20.82 -5.34
N ARG A 95 -13.82 21.71 -6.26
CA ARG A 95 -14.38 21.77 -7.63
C ARG A 95 -13.83 20.68 -8.55
N THR A 96 -12.73 20.05 -8.16
CA THR A 96 -12.10 18.91 -8.84
C THR A 96 -12.30 17.64 -8.02
N PRO A 97 -12.16 16.45 -8.63
CA PRO A 97 -12.09 15.19 -7.88
C PRO A 97 -11.08 15.25 -6.72
N GLY A 98 -11.41 14.55 -5.64
CA GLY A 98 -10.54 14.40 -4.48
C GLY A 98 -9.35 13.45 -4.75
N SER A 99 -8.56 13.19 -3.71
CA SER A 99 -7.46 12.21 -3.75
C SER A 99 -7.49 11.37 -2.48
N LEU A 100 -7.06 10.12 -2.59
CA LEU A 100 -6.80 9.25 -1.46
C LEU A 100 -5.31 9.31 -1.14
N LYS A 101 -4.96 9.50 0.12
CA LYS A 101 -3.56 9.56 0.57
C LYS A 101 -3.41 8.83 1.89
N VAL A 102 -2.30 8.12 2.04
CA VAL A 102 -1.90 7.54 3.34
C VAL A 102 -1.00 8.54 4.03
N VAL A 103 -1.38 8.93 5.24
CA VAL A 103 -0.57 9.80 6.10
C VAL A 103 0.03 8.95 7.21
N PHE A 104 1.35 9.04 7.38
CA PHE A 104 2.05 8.37 8.47
C PHE A 104 1.89 9.19 9.75
N ALA A 105 1.46 8.53 10.81
CA ALA A 105 1.44 9.08 12.17
C ALA A 105 2.77 8.81 12.89
#